data_AF-A0A8J8JW65-F1
#
_entry.id   AF-A0A8J8JW65-F1
#
_cell.length_a   1.000
_cell.length_b   1.000
_cell.length_c   1.000
_cell.angle_alpha   90.00
_cell.angle_beta   90.00
_cell.angle_gamma   90.00
#
_symmetry.space_group_name_H-M   'P 1'
#
loop_
_entity.id
_entity.type
_entity.pdbx_description
1 polymer ?
#
loop_
_entity_poly.entity_id
_entity_poly.type
_entity_poly.pdbx_seq_one_letter_code
_entity_poly.pdbx_strand_id
1 'polypeptide(L)' 'MGKSEVEGLSRRGLFRLAKEVGLIHSIDEWMLFHAARNEISHTYDKNTAEEVFEISRNFLPVVKKLLTQLELKND' A
#
# COMPACT_ATOMS: atom_id res chain seq x y z
N MET A 1 -2.80 -18.14 -14.19
CA MET A 1 -2.81 -18.73 -12.84
C MET A 1 -2.86 -17.71 -11.69
N GLY A 2 -2.81 -16.38 -11.92
CA GLY A 2 -2.72 -15.42 -10.80
C GLY A 2 -3.99 -15.08 -10.01
N LYS A 3 -5.20 -15.45 -10.46
CA LYS A 3 -6.45 -15.02 -9.80
C LYS A 3 -6.79 -15.84 -8.55
N SER A 4 -6.45 -17.13 -8.54
CA SER A 4 -6.83 -18.06 -7.46
C SER A 4 -5.97 -17.97 -6.20
N GLU A 5 -4.73 -17.48 -6.27
CA GLU A 5 -3.84 -17.36 -5.10
C GLU A 5 -4.08 -16.11 -4.26
N VAL A 6 -4.65 -15.06 -4.87
CA VAL A 6 -4.96 -13.79 -4.19
C VAL A 6 -6.41 -13.70 -3.71
N GLU A 7 -7.30 -14.56 -4.22
CA GLU A 7 -8.69 -14.63 -3.78
C GLU A 7 -8.77 -15.10 -2.31
N GLY A 8 -9.44 -14.32 -1.47
CA GLY A 8 -9.62 -14.63 -0.05
C GLY A 8 -8.48 -14.17 0.88
N LEU A 9 -7.39 -13.58 0.36
CA LEU A 9 -6.34 -13.03 1.22
C LEU A 9 -6.84 -11.81 2.00
N SER A 10 -6.48 -11.74 3.28
CA SER A 10 -6.55 -10.48 4.04
C SER A 10 -5.65 -9.42 3.40
N ARG A 11 -5.89 -8.14 3.69
CA ARG A 11 -5.03 -7.05 3.19
C ARG A 11 -3.56 -7.25 3.55
N ARG A 12 -3.28 -7.67 4.79
CA ARG A 12 -1.92 -7.98 5.24
C ARG A 12 -1.34 -9.21 4.51
N GLY A 13 -2.18 -10.22 4.21
CA GLY A 13 -1.80 -11.37 3.39
C GLY A 13 -1.40 -10.99 1.97
N LEU A 14 -2.19 -10.11 1.32
CA LEU A 14 -1.86 -9.56 0.01
C LEU A 14 -0.51 -8.81 0.00
N PHE A 15 -0.27 -7.94 0.99
CA PHE A 15 1.02 -7.25 1.09
C PHE A 15 2.18 -8.18 1.42
N ARG A 16 1.95 -9.26 2.17
CA ARG A 16 2.96 -10.30 2.38
C ARG A 16 3.35 -10.96 1.07
N LEU A 17 2.37 -11.41 0.28
CA LEU A 17 2.63 -12.00 -1.03
C LEU A 17 3.37 -11.02 -1.94
N ALA A 18 2.93 -9.75 -1.99
CA ALA A 18 3.60 -8.71 -2.78
C ALA A 18 5.07 -8.51 -2.36
N LYS A 19 5.38 -8.62 -1.05
CA LYS A 19 6.76 -8.58 -0.56
C LYS A 19 7.55 -9.83 -0.97
N GLU A 20 6.94 -11.02 -0.84
CA GLU A 20 7.56 -12.30 -1.19
C GLU A 20 7.95 -12.37 -2.67
N VAL A 21 7.12 -11.81 -3.56
CA VAL A 21 7.44 -11.74 -5.00
C VAL A 21 8.30 -10.53 -5.38
N GLY A 22 8.71 -9.72 -4.41
CA GLY A 22 9.60 -8.57 -4.61
C GLY A 22 8.94 -7.32 -5.21
N LEU A 23 7.61 -7.22 -5.20
CA LEU A 23 6.89 -6.03 -5.69
C LEU A 23 6.98 -4.84 -4.70
N ILE A 24 7.00 -5.14 -3.40
CA ILE A 24 7.13 -4.14 -2.33
C ILE A 24 8.20 -4.57 -1.32
N HIS A 25 8.71 -3.60 -0.56
CA HIS A 25 9.81 -3.84 0.39
C HIS A 25 9.35 -3.96 1.85
N SER A 26 8.27 -3.27 2.23
CA SER A 26 7.78 -3.18 3.61
C SER A 26 6.28 -3.47 3.67
N ILE A 27 5.86 -4.43 4.49
CA ILE A 27 4.43 -4.70 4.70
C ILE A 27 3.81 -3.58 5.54
N ASP A 28 4.51 -3.11 6.56
CA ASP A 28 3.96 -2.15 7.52
C ASP A 28 3.78 -0.75 6.92
N GLU A 29 4.67 -0.35 5.99
CA GLU A 29 4.53 0.89 5.23
C GLU A 29 3.23 0.90 4.40
N TRP A 30 2.91 -0.23 3.76
CA TRP A 30 1.67 -0.37 2.99
C TRP A 30 0.42 -0.52 3.86
N MET A 31 0.56 -1.14 5.04
CA MET A 31 -0.52 -1.15 6.05
C MET A 31 -0.79 0.26 6.59
N LEU A 32 0.24 1.09 6.80
CA LEU A 32 0.10 2.47 7.22
C LEU A 32 -0.66 3.30 6.17
N PHE A 33 -0.29 3.19 4.89
CA PHE A 33 -1.03 3.86 3.81
C PHE A 33 -2.49 3.38 3.71
N HIS A 34 -2.72 2.09 3.93
CA HIS A 34 -4.08 1.56 3.95
C HIS A 34 -4.91 2.12 5.11
N ALA A 35 -4.33 2.22 6.30
CA ALA A 35 -4.98 2.81 7.47
C ALA A 35 -5.29 4.30 7.22
N ALA A 36 -4.31 5.09 6.79
CA ALA A 36 -4.50 6.51 6.48
C ALA A 36 -5.60 6.74 5.43
N ARG A 37 -5.69 5.88 4.41
CA ARG A 37 -6.78 5.95 3.42
C ARG A 37 -8.16 5.75 4.04
N ASN A 38 -8.28 4.82 5.00
CA ASN A 38 -9.57 4.54 5.65
C ASN A 38 -10.03 5.72 6.52
N GLU A 39 -9.10 6.54 7.02
CA GLU A 39 -9.38 7.74 7.82
C GLU A 39 -9.71 8.98 6.97
N ILE A 40 -9.65 8.91 5.63
CA ILE A 40 -9.94 10.08 4.76
C ILE A 40 -11.36 10.63 5.01
N SER A 41 -12.34 9.78 5.31
CA SER A 41 -13.70 10.21 5.64
C SER A 41 -13.79 11.01 6.93
N HIS A 42 -12.78 10.92 7.81
CA HIS A 42 -12.67 11.64 9.07
C HIS A 42 -11.79 12.89 9.00
N THR A 43 -11.37 13.32 7.81
CA THR A 43 -10.53 14.52 7.59
C THR A 43 -11.24 15.85 7.89
N TYR A 44 -12.51 15.81 8.30
CA TYR A 44 -13.16 16.96 8.95
C TYR A 44 -12.56 17.25 10.34
N ASP A 45 -11.99 16.22 10.99
CA ASP A 45 -11.14 16.41 12.17
C ASP A 45 -9.75 16.86 11.73
N LYS A 46 -9.30 17.99 12.29
CA LYS A 46 -8.04 18.61 11.89
C LYS A 46 -6.83 17.73 12.22
N ASN A 47 -6.85 17.00 13.33
CA ASN A 47 -5.73 16.14 13.70
C ASN A 47 -5.63 14.95 12.75
N THR A 48 -6.77 14.32 12.44
CA THR A 48 -6.85 13.25 11.44
C THR A 48 -6.40 13.74 10.05
N ALA A 49 -6.80 14.95 9.65
CA ALA A 49 -6.38 15.52 8.38
C ALA A 49 -4.86 15.73 8.31
N GLU A 50 -4.25 16.26 9.37
CA GLU A 50 -2.81 16.46 9.46
C GLU A 50 -2.07 15.11 9.41
N GLU A 51 -2.51 14.12 10.17
CA GLU A 51 -1.92 12.78 10.19
C GLU A 51 -1.96 12.11 8.81
N VAL A 52 -3.13 12.11 8.15
CA VAL A 52 -3.29 11.55 6.80
C VAL A 52 -2.44 12.30 5.79
N PHE A 53 -2.34 13.63 5.88
CA PHE A 53 -1.51 14.44 5.02
C PHE A 53 -0.04 14.07 5.16
N GLU A 54 0.47 14.02 6.39
CA GLU A 54 1.84 13.67 6.73
C GLU A 54 2.24 12.29 6.21
N ILE A 55 1.37 11.28 6.40
CA ILE A 55 1.57 9.94 5.86
C ILE A 55 1.59 9.95 4.32
N SER A 56 0.68 10.71 3.70
CA SER A 56 0.55 10.76 2.24
C SER A 56 1.78 11.35 1.54
N ARG A 57 2.54 12.23 2.20
CA ARG A 57 3.80 12.79 1.65
C ARG A 57 4.82 11.71 1.32
N ASN A 58 4.82 10.61 2.07
CA ASN A 58 5.73 9.48 1.86
C ASN A 58 5.21 8.48 0.81
N PHE A 59 3.97 8.61 0.34
CA PHE A 59 3.36 7.63 -0.56
C PHE A 59 3.95 7.65 -1.97
N LEU A 60 4.16 8.84 -2.55
CA LEU A 60 4.62 9.00 -3.93
C LEU A 60 5.93 8.25 -4.25
N PRO A 61 7.02 8.39 -3.47
CA PRO A 61 8.24 7.64 -3.75
C PRO A 61 8.05 6.12 -3.62
N VAL A 62 7.18 5.66 -2.72
CA VAL A 62 6.93 4.22 -2.50
C VAL A 62 6.12 3.61 -3.65
N VAL A 63 5.07 4.29 -4.11
CA VAL A 63 4.26 3.79 -5.24
C VAL A 63 5.03 3.81 -6.55
N LYS A 64 5.95 4.77 -6.76
CA LYS A 64 6.85 4.76 -7.91
C LYS A 64 7.75 3.52 -7.93
N LYS A 65 8.28 3.10 -6.78
CA LYS A 65 9.06 1.85 -6.69
C LYS A 65 8.21 0.63 -7.06
N LEU A 66 6.97 0.55 -6.57
CA LEU A 66 6.05 -0.52 -6.95
C LEU A 66 5.80 -0.53 -8.47
N LEU A 67 5.53 0.63 -9.06
CA LEU A 67 5.30 0.74 -10.51
C LEU A 67 6.50 0.20 -11.30
N THR A 68 7.72 0.61 -10.94
CA THR A 68 8.94 0.09 -11.57
C THR A 68 9.06 -1.43 -11.45
N GLN A 69 8.73 -2.02 -10.28
CA GLN A 69 8.78 -3.48 -10.13
C GLN A 69 7.70 -4.21 -10.95
N LEU A 70 6.53 -3.59 -11.12
CA LEU A 70 5.47 -4.14 -11.97
C LEU A 70 5.86 -4.09 -13.45
N GLU A 71 6.44 -2.99 -13.91
CA GLU A 71 6.94 -2.84 -15.29
C GLU A 71 8.02 -3.89 -15.59
N LEU A 72 9.03 -4.03 -14.72
CA LEU A 72 10.11 -5.02 -14.88
C LEU A 72 9.65 -6.49 -14.89
N LYS A 73 8.48 -6.79 -14.35
CA LYS A 73 7.93 -8.16 -14.30
C LYS A 73 6.87 -8.44 -15.38
N ASN A 74 6.42 -7.40 -16.07
CA ASN A 74 5.45 -7.51 -17.16
C ASN A 74 6.13 -7.51 -18.54
N ASP A 75 7.41 -7.18 -18.62
CA ASP A 75 8.31 -7.46 -19.75
C ASP A 75 8.81 -8.92 -19.74
#